data_AF-X0SHS3-F1
#
_entry.id   AF-X0SHS3-F1
#
_cell.length_a   1.000
_cell.length_b   1.000
_cell.length_c   1.000
_cell.angle_alpha   90.00
_cell.angle_beta   90.00
_cell.angle_gamma   90.00
#
_symmetry.space_group_name_H-M   'P 1'
#
loop_
_entity.id
_entity.type
_entity.pdbx_description
1 polymer ?
#
loop_
_entity_poly.entity_id
_entity_poly.type
_entity_poly.pdbx_seq_one_letter_code
_entity_poly.pdbx_strand_id
1 'polypeptide(L)'
;MEGKTIGREILNDYRDTVILRNKQGDVVDKVSYRNYGAPWNAFEKNDPRVREFVSNLPGGSPRFRNWFWMPDIGEGKDKNDYSSFYVKNKPFANIGEIGFIHAGKQWRTIKLIQGGDWKILDKITVAEPPGLPVRGRININTASKKVLEALPGIDSSLAKAIINYGDRKGPFNEMGEMLEILLLAKLGTNGKDDDEDGYVDEEDENEAIFRSLSNLITTRSNCFTIVSQGKVMRSEEVVAEKKLKVVVDRGSSPIKIKYYRELWED
;
A
#
# COMPACT_ATOMS: atom_id res chain seq x y z
N MET A 1 -5.63 8.70 46.45
CA MET A 1 -6.03 9.36 45.18
C MET A 1 -6.05 8.29 44.11
N GLU A 2 -7.21 7.65 43.97
CA GLU A 2 -7.54 6.83 42.80
C GLU A 2 -7.49 7.71 41.54
N GLY A 3 -7.01 7.15 40.43
CA GLY A 3 -7.08 7.79 39.11
C GLY A 3 -5.79 8.43 38.54
N LYS A 4 -4.60 8.16 39.09
CA LYS A 4 -3.35 8.78 38.54
C LYS A 4 -2.47 7.88 37.65
N THR A 5 -2.69 6.57 37.56
CA THR A 5 -1.74 5.63 36.91
C THR A 5 -2.38 4.42 36.20
N ILE A 6 -3.65 4.51 35.81
CA ILE A 6 -4.45 3.32 35.46
C ILE A 6 -3.94 2.49 34.25
N GLY A 7 -3.05 3.02 33.39
CA GLY A 7 -2.58 2.31 32.19
C GLY A 7 -1.15 1.80 32.20
N ARG A 8 -0.30 2.36 33.07
CA ARG A 8 1.10 1.94 33.18
C ARG A 8 1.25 0.68 34.03
N GLU A 9 0.25 0.38 34.85
CA GLU A 9 0.25 -0.76 35.76
C GLU A 9 -0.36 -2.03 35.12
N ILE A 10 -1.19 -1.86 34.08
CA ILE A 10 -1.92 -2.95 33.41
C ILE A 10 -1.13 -3.48 32.19
N LEU A 11 -0.39 -2.61 31.50
CA LEU A 11 0.30 -2.90 30.25
C LEU A 11 1.74 -2.33 30.29
N ASN A 12 2.64 -2.90 31.07
CA ASN A 12 4.03 -2.43 31.23
C ASN A 12 5.08 -3.34 30.57
N ASP A 13 4.69 -4.53 30.11
CA ASP A 13 5.60 -5.59 29.69
C ASP A 13 5.23 -6.15 28.30
N TYR A 14 6.16 -6.90 27.69
CA TYR A 14 6.04 -7.38 26.31
C TYR A 14 4.86 -8.35 26.07
N ARG A 15 4.18 -8.83 27.13
CA ARG A 15 3.14 -9.87 27.09
C ARG A 15 2.05 -9.72 28.17
N ASP A 16 1.54 -8.51 28.39
CA ASP A 16 0.49 -8.33 29.40
C ASP A 16 -0.86 -8.89 28.97
N THR A 17 -1.66 -9.32 29.94
CA THR A 17 -2.99 -9.89 29.68
C THR A 17 -4.02 -9.21 30.54
N VAL A 18 -4.95 -8.52 29.88
CA VAL A 18 -6.15 -7.97 30.52
C VAL A 18 -7.20 -9.06 30.59
N ILE A 19 -7.68 -9.33 31.79
CA ILE A 19 -8.73 -10.31 32.06
C ILE A 19 -9.94 -9.53 32.58
N LEU A 20 -11.00 -9.49 31.80
CA LEU A 20 -12.26 -8.93 32.23
C LEU A 20 -13.03 -10.02 32.99
N ARG A 21 -13.51 -9.67 34.18
CA ARG A 21 -14.35 -10.55 35.01
C ARG A 21 -15.71 -9.93 35.24
N ASN A 22 -16.77 -10.74 35.25
CA ASN A 22 -18.09 -10.29 35.67
C ASN A 22 -18.12 -10.05 37.20
N LYS A 23 -19.26 -9.56 37.71
CA LYS A 23 -19.46 -9.32 39.16
C LYS A 23 -19.36 -10.58 40.01
N GLN A 24 -19.53 -11.76 39.42
CA GLN A 24 -19.41 -13.06 40.06
C GLN A 24 -17.96 -13.59 40.07
N GLY A 25 -17.03 -12.91 39.38
CA GLY A 25 -15.62 -13.28 39.27
C GLY A 25 -15.29 -14.19 38.09
N ASP A 26 -16.28 -14.58 37.27
CA ASP A 26 -16.08 -15.37 36.06
C ASP A 26 -15.36 -14.55 35.01
N VAL A 27 -14.45 -15.19 34.27
CA VAL A 27 -13.76 -14.54 33.15
C VAL A 27 -14.73 -14.40 31.99
N VAL A 28 -15.03 -13.16 31.62
CA VAL A 28 -15.89 -12.82 30.47
C VAL A 28 -15.08 -12.48 29.22
N ASP A 29 -13.86 -11.96 29.40
CA ASP A 29 -12.93 -11.72 28.29
C ASP A 29 -11.48 -11.84 28.75
N LYS A 30 -10.59 -12.26 27.86
CA LYS A 30 -9.16 -12.40 28.11
C LYS A 30 -8.39 -11.95 26.88
N VAL A 31 -7.70 -10.82 27.01
CA VAL A 31 -6.99 -10.16 25.93
C VAL A 31 -5.53 -10.03 26.30
N SER A 32 -4.66 -10.79 25.64
CA SER A 32 -3.21 -10.69 25.80
C SER A 32 -2.62 -9.71 24.79
N TYR A 33 -2.08 -8.61 25.28
CA TYR A 33 -1.38 -7.60 24.49
C TYR A 33 0.10 -7.96 24.37
N ARG A 34 0.61 -7.91 23.14
CA ARG A 34 2.04 -8.08 22.88
C ARG A 34 2.62 -6.76 22.39
N ASN A 35 3.80 -6.41 22.88
CA ASN A 35 4.56 -5.24 22.40
C ASN A 35 3.96 -3.84 22.73
N TYR A 36 3.11 -3.72 23.75
CA TYR A 36 2.43 -2.46 24.12
C TYR A 36 3.38 -1.30 24.48
N GLY A 37 4.54 -1.60 25.06
CA GLY A 37 5.55 -0.61 25.48
C GLY A 37 6.57 -0.26 24.40
N ALA A 38 6.48 -0.84 23.20
CA ALA A 38 7.39 -0.54 22.11
C ALA A 38 6.90 0.74 21.38
N PRO A 39 7.59 1.88 21.55
CA PRO A 39 7.15 3.20 21.09
C PRO A 39 7.01 3.32 19.57
N TRP A 40 7.62 2.43 18.80
CA TRP A 40 7.55 2.35 17.35
C TRP A 40 6.29 1.63 16.83
N ASN A 41 5.56 0.93 17.69
CA ASN A 41 4.31 0.24 17.33
C ASN A 41 3.05 0.97 17.84
N ALA A 42 3.20 2.14 18.48
CA ALA A 42 2.10 2.91 19.05
C ALA A 42 1.41 3.86 18.05
N PHE A 43 1.79 3.77 16.77
CA PHE A 43 1.28 4.58 15.65
C PHE A 43 0.60 3.68 14.59
N GLU A 44 0.06 2.53 15.02
CA GLU A 44 -0.69 1.64 14.11
C GLU A 44 -2.10 2.21 13.86
N LYS A 45 -2.61 2.11 12.61
CA LYS A 45 -3.85 2.80 12.15
C LYS A 45 -5.13 2.49 12.92
N ASN A 46 -5.11 1.41 13.69
CA ASN A 46 -6.24 0.94 14.51
C ASN A 46 -5.89 0.92 16.00
N ASP A 47 -4.85 1.67 16.40
CA ASP A 47 -4.59 1.97 17.79
C ASP A 47 -5.64 2.98 18.27
N PRO A 48 -6.56 2.58 19.17
CA PRO A 48 -7.60 3.48 19.65
C PRO A 48 -7.04 4.67 20.43
N ARG A 49 -5.73 4.67 20.77
CA ARG A 49 -5.03 5.77 21.45
C ARG A 49 -4.69 6.95 20.53
N VAL A 50 -4.71 6.78 19.21
CA VAL A 50 -4.18 7.76 18.24
C VAL A 50 -5.21 8.84 17.85
N ARG A 51 -6.51 8.59 18.02
CA ARG A 51 -7.59 9.43 17.48
C ARG A 51 -7.77 10.84 18.10
N GLU A 52 -7.08 11.18 19.18
CA GLU A 52 -7.07 12.54 19.75
C GLU A 52 -5.63 13.13 19.86
N PHE A 53 -4.62 12.44 19.30
CA PHE A 53 -3.24 12.56 19.77
C PHE A 53 -2.25 13.08 18.73
N VAL A 54 -2.41 14.32 18.25
CA VAL A 54 -1.27 15.12 17.76
C VAL A 54 -1.59 16.60 17.90
N SER A 55 -1.10 17.18 18.99
CA SER A 55 -0.92 18.61 19.11
C SER A 55 0.56 18.86 19.35
N ASN A 56 1.27 19.32 18.31
CA ASN A 56 2.44 20.19 18.39
C ASN A 56 3.53 19.86 19.43
N LEU A 57 3.93 18.60 19.60
CA LEU A 57 5.09 18.26 20.44
C LEU A 57 6.14 17.50 19.63
N PRO A 58 7.35 18.06 19.44
CA PRO A 58 8.47 17.30 18.94
C PRO A 58 8.86 16.28 20.02
N GLY A 59 8.66 14.99 19.76
CA GLY A 59 9.05 13.94 20.70
C GLY A 59 7.97 12.92 21.05
N GLY A 60 7.21 12.43 20.07
CA GLY A 60 6.57 11.11 20.15
C GLY A 60 7.62 10.01 20.12
N SER A 61 8.50 9.94 21.13
CA SER A 61 9.66 9.05 21.17
C SER A 61 9.55 8.05 22.32
N PRO A 62 10.25 6.89 22.22
CA PRO A 62 10.55 6.00 23.34
C PRO A 62 10.74 6.70 24.68
N ARG A 63 10.03 6.23 25.72
CA ARG A 63 10.12 6.67 27.13
C ARG A 63 9.37 7.94 27.52
N PHE A 64 8.62 8.57 26.62
CA PHE A 64 7.66 9.62 26.99
C PHE A 64 6.28 9.06 27.31
N ARG A 65 5.56 9.73 28.22
CA ARG A 65 4.24 9.34 28.74
C ARG A 65 3.15 9.72 27.73
N ASN A 66 2.30 8.77 27.32
CA ASN A 66 1.06 9.09 26.60
C ASN A 66 0.15 9.96 27.48
N TRP A 67 -0.34 11.08 26.92
CA TRP A 67 -1.04 12.13 27.65
C TRP A 67 -2.57 12.03 27.57
N PHE A 68 -3.16 10.96 27.03
CA PHE A 68 -4.52 10.43 27.29
C PHE A 68 -5.10 9.78 26.02
N TRP A 69 -5.40 8.48 26.11
CA TRP A 69 -6.75 7.92 25.90
C TRP A 69 -6.74 6.55 26.56
N MET A 70 -7.54 6.38 27.61
CA MET A 70 -7.80 5.11 28.26
C MET A 70 -9.29 5.07 28.48
N PRO A 71 -10.05 4.20 27.79
CA PRO A 71 -11.46 4.07 28.10
C PRO A 71 -11.56 3.51 29.52
N ASP A 72 -12.48 4.06 30.31
CA ASP A 72 -12.83 3.43 31.58
C ASP A 72 -13.27 1.99 31.29
N ILE A 73 -12.72 1.03 32.02
CA ILE A 73 -13.16 -0.37 31.93
C ILE A 73 -14.59 -0.42 32.47
N GLY A 74 -15.57 -0.38 31.57
CA GLY A 74 -17.00 -0.43 31.85
C GLY A 74 -17.78 -1.03 30.69
N GLU A 75 -18.99 -1.51 30.97
CA GLU A 75 -19.92 -1.94 29.92
C GLU A 75 -20.25 -0.74 29.02
N GLY A 76 -20.00 -0.87 27.71
CA GLY A 76 -20.32 0.15 26.71
C GLY A 76 -21.78 0.56 26.83
N LYS A 77 -22.03 1.86 27.00
CA LYS A 77 -23.32 2.35 27.51
C LYS A 77 -24.27 2.93 26.49
N ASP A 78 -23.89 3.19 25.24
CA ASP A 78 -24.83 3.78 24.28
C ASP A 78 -24.27 3.96 22.86
N LYS A 79 -25.15 4.41 21.96
CA LYS A 79 -25.02 4.90 20.55
C LYS A 79 -23.70 5.55 20.06
N ASN A 80 -22.76 5.82 20.96
CA ASN A 80 -21.43 6.40 20.72
C ASN A 80 -20.28 5.39 20.96
N ASP A 81 -20.57 4.11 21.19
CA ASP A 81 -19.59 3.02 21.10
C ASP A 81 -19.21 2.82 19.63
N TYR A 82 -18.41 3.74 19.09
CA TYR A 82 -17.82 3.59 17.78
C TYR A 82 -16.84 2.40 17.82
N SER A 83 -16.84 1.59 16.76
CA SER A 83 -15.74 0.63 16.61
C SER A 83 -14.43 1.43 16.54
N SER A 84 -13.40 0.95 17.24
CA SER A 84 -12.05 1.53 17.19
C SER A 84 -11.40 1.43 15.80
N PHE A 85 -12.11 0.89 14.81
CA PHE A 85 -11.58 0.55 13.50
C PHE A 85 -12.05 1.54 12.45
N TYR A 86 -11.18 1.81 11.47
CA TYR A 86 -11.57 2.56 10.29
C TYR A 86 -12.68 1.82 9.52
N VAL A 87 -13.83 2.47 9.33
CA VAL A 87 -14.94 1.97 8.51
C VAL A 87 -15.18 2.96 7.38
N LYS A 88 -14.78 2.59 6.16
CA LYS A 88 -14.86 3.49 5.00
C LYS A 88 -16.30 3.92 4.68
N ASN A 89 -17.25 3.00 4.85
CA ASN A 89 -18.68 3.18 4.51
C ASN A 89 -18.95 3.65 3.06
N LYS A 90 -18.05 3.31 2.12
CA LYS A 90 -18.16 3.56 0.67
C LYS A 90 -17.22 2.59 -0.07
N PRO A 91 -17.38 2.39 -1.40
CA PRO A 91 -16.46 1.55 -2.17
C PRO A 91 -15.00 1.99 -2.03
N PHE A 92 -14.07 1.03 -2.09
CA PHE A 92 -12.65 1.35 -2.14
C PHE A 92 -12.34 2.13 -3.43
N ALA A 93 -11.62 3.25 -3.29
CA ALA A 93 -11.21 4.09 -4.40
C ALA A 93 -10.04 3.44 -5.14
N ASN A 94 -9.15 2.76 -4.40
CA ASN A 94 -8.02 2.03 -4.94
C ASN A 94 -7.73 0.79 -4.09
N ILE A 95 -7.00 -0.17 -4.66
CA ILE A 95 -6.67 -1.42 -3.96
C ILE A 95 -5.74 -1.21 -2.75
N GLY A 96 -5.01 -0.10 -2.67
CA GLY A 96 -4.15 0.22 -1.53
C GLY A 96 -4.91 0.58 -0.25
N GLU A 97 -6.18 1.00 -0.34
CA GLU A 97 -7.00 1.28 0.85
C GLU A 97 -7.32 0.05 1.69
N ILE A 98 -7.03 -1.16 1.20
CA ILE A 98 -7.11 -2.35 2.04
C ILE A 98 -6.17 -2.30 3.24
N GLY A 99 -5.13 -1.45 3.20
CA GLY A 99 -4.24 -1.19 4.33
C GLY A 99 -4.95 -0.65 5.57
N PHE A 100 -6.18 -0.15 5.44
CA PHE A 100 -7.02 0.24 6.58
C PHE A 100 -7.84 -0.91 7.16
N ILE A 101 -7.90 -2.07 6.49
CA ILE A 101 -8.70 -3.21 6.94
C ILE A 101 -8.00 -3.88 8.12
N HIS A 102 -8.74 -4.04 9.22
CA HIS A 102 -8.29 -4.77 10.41
C HIS A 102 -8.11 -6.27 10.11
N ALA A 103 -6.98 -6.85 10.54
CA ALA A 103 -6.60 -8.23 10.25
C ALA A 103 -7.10 -9.25 11.29
N GLY A 104 -8.03 -8.86 12.16
CA GLY A 104 -8.57 -9.74 13.22
C GLY A 104 -7.59 -10.01 14.36
N LYS A 105 -6.53 -9.20 14.48
CA LYS A 105 -5.54 -9.25 15.57
C LYS A 105 -5.36 -7.84 16.13
N GLN A 106 -5.12 -7.75 17.43
CA GLN A 106 -4.96 -6.46 18.13
C GLN A 106 -4.03 -5.52 17.38
N TRP A 107 -4.54 -4.30 17.13
CA TRP A 107 -3.85 -3.18 16.48
C TRP A 107 -3.27 -3.48 15.10
N ARG A 108 -3.61 -4.63 14.50
CA ARG A 108 -3.05 -5.06 13.24
C ARG A 108 -4.02 -4.78 12.10
N THR A 109 -3.54 -4.06 11.09
CA THR A 109 -4.12 -3.99 9.75
C THR A 109 -3.45 -4.97 8.78
N ILE A 110 -4.01 -5.07 7.57
CA ILE A 110 -3.28 -5.59 6.41
C ILE A 110 -2.07 -4.68 6.19
N LYS A 111 -0.85 -5.19 6.38
CA LYS A 111 0.36 -4.36 6.29
C LYS A 111 0.86 -4.26 4.85
N LEU A 112 0.86 -3.08 4.25
CA LEU A 112 1.40 -2.83 2.91
C LEU A 112 2.84 -2.30 2.97
N ILE A 113 3.74 -3.11 3.54
CA ILE A 113 5.17 -2.81 3.70
C ILE A 113 6.02 -3.99 3.27
N GLN A 114 7.34 -3.83 3.25
CA GLN A 114 8.28 -4.93 2.99
C GLN A 114 8.03 -6.11 3.96
N GLY A 115 7.82 -7.32 3.42
CA GLY A 115 7.50 -8.51 4.20
C GLY A 115 6.08 -8.56 4.78
N GLY A 116 5.22 -7.61 4.42
CA GLY A 116 3.82 -7.54 4.84
C GLY A 116 2.87 -8.41 4.02
N ASP A 117 1.60 -8.02 4.02
CA ASP A 117 0.46 -8.76 3.46
C ASP A 117 0.16 -8.37 1.99
N TRP A 118 1.06 -7.64 1.32
CA TRP A 118 0.85 -7.02 0.00
C TRP A 118 0.50 -7.97 -1.15
N LYS A 119 0.75 -9.29 -1.03
CA LYS A 119 0.38 -10.28 -2.05
C LYS A 119 -1.12 -10.33 -2.34
N ILE A 120 -1.95 -9.90 -1.39
CA ILE A 120 -3.40 -9.81 -1.56
C ILE A 120 -3.80 -8.82 -2.66
N LEU A 121 -2.97 -7.79 -2.94
CA LEU A 121 -3.27 -6.73 -3.91
C LEU A 121 -3.50 -7.26 -5.32
N ASP A 122 -2.83 -8.35 -5.68
CA ASP A 122 -2.96 -9.01 -6.98
C ASP A 122 -4.16 -9.96 -7.07
N LYS A 123 -4.91 -10.15 -5.96
CA LYS A 123 -6.08 -11.06 -5.87
C LYS A 123 -7.41 -10.32 -5.82
N ILE A 124 -7.39 -9.00 -5.69
CA ILE A 124 -8.58 -8.16 -5.52
C ILE A 124 -8.69 -7.14 -6.66
N THR A 125 -9.86 -6.53 -6.80
CA THR A 125 -10.09 -5.46 -7.77
C THR A 125 -11.08 -4.44 -7.20
N VAL A 126 -10.89 -3.18 -7.57
CA VAL A 126 -11.87 -2.09 -7.36
C VAL A 126 -12.61 -1.73 -8.65
N ALA A 127 -12.36 -2.46 -9.75
CA ALA A 127 -12.95 -2.19 -11.04
C ALA A 127 -14.42 -2.62 -11.10
N GLU A 128 -15.26 -1.75 -11.65
CA GLU A 128 -16.65 -2.04 -11.98
C GLU A 128 -16.83 -1.93 -13.51
N PRO A 129 -17.30 -2.99 -14.20
CA PRO A 129 -17.68 -4.30 -13.67
C PRO A 129 -16.49 -5.21 -13.30
N PRO A 130 -16.65 -6.08 -12.28
CA PRO A 130 -15.62 -7.03 -11.89
C PRO A 130 -15.38 -8.04 -13.04
N GLY A 131 -14.16 -8.07 -13.55
CA GLY A 131 -13.76 -8.95 -14.65
C GLY A 131 -13.30 -8.22 -15.92
N LEU A 132 -13.57 -6.92 -16.04
CA LEU A 132 -12.95 -6.10 -17.08
C LEU A 132 -11.59 -5.55 -16.61
N PRO A 133 -10.57 -5.54 -17.48
CA PRO A 133 -9.28 -4.96 -17.14
C PRO A 133 -9.39 -3.44 -17.03
N VAL A 134 -8.86 -2.87 -15.93
CA VAL A 134 -8.67 -1.42 -15.81
C VAL A 134 -7.64 -0.97 -16.85
N ARG A 135 -8.09 -0.10 -17.77
CA ARG A 135 -7.28 0.46 -18.86
C ARG A 135 -6.43 1.62 -18.37
N GLY A 136 -5.39 1.96 -19.13
CA GLY A 136 -4.56 3.16 -18.88
C GLY A 136 -3.51 3.02 -17.77
N ARG A 137 -3.36 1.83 -17.18
CA ARG A 137 -2.32 1.57 -16.18
C ARG A 137 -0.92 1.51 -16.81
N ILE A 138 0.04 2.09 -16.10
CA ILE A 138 1.45 2.17 -16.49
C ILE A 138 2.16 0.89 -16.07
N ASN A 139 2.78 0.21 -17.03
CA ASN A 139 3.57 -0.98 -16.73
C ASN A 139 4.95 -0.58 -16.18
N ILE A 140 5.16 -0.76 -14.87
CA ILE A 140 6.40 -0.36 -14.18
C ILE A 140 7.63 -1.13 -14.66
N ASN A 141 7.45 -2.32 -15.23
CA ASN A 141 8.54 -3.11 -15.82
C ASN A 141 9.09 -2.52 -17.12
N THR A 142 8.35 -1.64 -17.78
CA THR A 142 8.68 -1.12 -19.12
C THR A 142 8.60 0.40 -19.23
N ALA A 143 8.11 1.08 -18.19
CA ALA A 143 7.96 2.52 -18.17
C ALA A 143 9.33 3.20 -18.20
N SER A 144 9.44 4.30 -18.94
CA SER A 144 10.66 5.12 -18.92
C SER A 144 10.76 5.89 -17.60
N LYS A 145 11.98 6.30 -17.22
CA LYS A 145 12.21 7.13 -16.03
C LYS A 145 11.31 8.38 -15.99
N LYS A 146 11.16 9.08 -17.12
CA LYS A 146 10.31 10.27 -17.23
C LYS A 146 8.82 9.97 -16.99
N VAL A 147 8.34 8.79 -17.41
CA VAL A 147 6.96 8.37 -17.16
C VAL A 147 6.76 8.03 -15.68
N LEU A 148 7.75 7.37 -15.06
CA LEU A 148 7.71 7.08 -13.63
C LEU A 148 7.73 8.36 -12.79
N GLU A 149 8.57 9.34 -13.13
CA GLU A 149 8.64 10.65 -12.45
C GLU A 149 7.37 11.50 -12.58
N ALA A 150 6.49 11.17 -13.53
CA ALA A 150 5.20 11.84 -13.68
C ALA A 150 4.11 11.24 -12.76
N LEU A 151 4.40 10.13 -12.08
CA LEU A 151 3.47 9.51 -11.13
C LEU A 151 3.50 10.24 -9.78
N PRO A 152 2.36 10.30 -9.06
CA PRO A 152 2.29 10.91 -7.74
C PRO A 152 3.32 10.33 -6.76
N GLY A 153 4.06 11.20 -6.06
CA GLY A 153 5.03 10.78 -5.04
C GLY A 153 6.29 10.08 -5.58
N ILE A 154 6.50 10.02 -6.90
CA ILE A 154 7.72 9.42 -7.48
C ILE A 154 8.70 10.50 -7.92
N ASP A 155 9.77 10.66 -7.15
CA ASP A 155 10.89 11.51 -7.54
C ASP A 155 11.92 10.76 -8.42
N SER A 156 12.94 11.49 -8.87
CA SER A 156 14.04 10.95 -9.70
C SER A 156 14.80 9.80 -9.03
N SER A 157 14.92 9.82 -7.70
CA SER A 157 15.63 8.80 -6.91
C SER A 157 14.81 7.51 -6.85
N LEU A 158 13.52 7.62 -6.53
CA LEU A 158 12.58 6.51 -6.48
C LEU A 158 12.36 5.91 -7.87
N ALA A 159 12.20 6.72 -8.92
CA ALA A 159 12.12 6.25 -10.30
C ALA A 159 13.36 5.41 -10.69
N LYS A 160 14.55 5.87 -10.31
CA LYS A 160 15.79 5.11 -10.53
C LYS A 160 15.82 3.82 -9.72
N ALA A 161 15.31 3.83 -8.49
CA ALA A 161 15.24 2.64 -7.66
C ALA A 161 14.25 1.59 -8.20
N ILE A 162 13.12 2.02 -8.77
CA ILE A 162 12.17 1.14 -9.46
C ILE A 162 12.83 0.44 -10.66
N ILE A 163 13.56 1.19 -11.49
CA ILE A 163 14.30 0.62 -12.64
C ILE A 163 15.38 -0.35 -12.16
N ASN A 164 16.19 0.06 -11.18
CA ASN A 164 17.27 -0.77 -10.63
C ASN A 164 16.78 -2.04 -9.93
N TYR A 165 15.55 -2.06 -9.41
CA TYR A 165 14.94 -3.27 -8.86
C TYR A 165 14.87 -4.36 -9.93
N GLY A 166 14.39 -3.99 -11.13
CA GLY A 166 14.30 -4.87 -12.30
C GLY A 166 15.64 -5.50 -12.67
N ASP A 167 16.70 -4.70 -12.68
CA ASP A 167 18.05 -5.15 -13.05
C ASP A 167 18.65 -6.13 -12.02
N ARG A 168 18.27 -6.02 -10.73
CA ARG A 168 18.86 -6.80 -9.64
C ARG A 168 18.06 -8.03 -9.25
N LYS A 169 16.74 -7.93 -9.24
CA LYS A 169 15.82 -8.99 -8.78
C LYS A 169 15.03 -9.65 -9.92
N GLY A 170 15.12 -9.10 -11.14
CA GLY A 170 14.24 -9.45 -12.24
C GLY A 170 12.99 -8.56 -12.25
N PRO A 171 12.11 -8.72 -13.27
CA PRO A 171 10.90 -7.91 -13.40
C PRO A 171 9.96 -8.14 -12.21
N PHE A 172 9.22 -7.09 -11.83
CA PHE A 172 8.13 -7.19 -10.87
C PHE A 172 7.06 -8.15 -11.40
N ASN A 173 6.66 -9.17 -10.62
CA ASN A 173 5.60 -10.10 -11.02
C ASN A 173 4.25 -9.65 -10.47
N GLU A 174 4.24 -9.17 -9.23
CA GLU A 174 3.07 -8.63 -8.52
C GLU A 174 3.27 -7.14 -8.22
N MET A 175 2.20 -6.35 -8.20
CA MET A 175 2.33 -4.89 -7.98
C MET A 175 2.89 -4.56 -6.58
N GLY A 176 2.56 -5.39 -5.59
CA GLY A 176 3.01 -5.21 -4.21
C GLY A 176 4.52 -5.37 -4.01
N GLU A 177 5.25 -6.00 -4.94
CA GLU A 177 6.73 -6.10 -4.89
C GLU A 177 7.40 -4.71 -4.88
N MET A 178 6.72 -3.68 -5.37
CA MET A 178 7.17 -2.29 -5.28
C MET A 178 7.45 -1.86 -3.82
N LEU A 179 6.70 -2.40 -2.85
CA LEU A 179 6.87 -2.13 -1.42
C LEU A 179 8.17 -2.71 -0.84
N GLU A 180 8.90 -3.53 -1.60
CA GLU A 180 10.25 -3.97 -1.22
C GLU A 180 11.34 -2.95 -1.53
N ILE A 181 11.02 -1.86 -2.24
CA ILE A 181 11.96 -0.78 -2.50
C ILE A 181 12.07 0.08 -1.24
N LEU A 182 13.22 0.00 -0.57
CA LEU A 182 13.48 0.69 0.71
C LEU A 182 13.18 2.20 0.68
N LEU A 183 13.33 2.86 -0.48
CA LEU A 183 13.03 4.29 -0.59
C LEU A 183 11.55 4.62 -0.37
N LEU A 184 10.62 3.71 -0.68
CA LEU A 184 9.19 3.92 -0.38
C LEU A 184 8.93 3.96 1.12
N ALA A 185 9.53 3.04 1.87
CA ALA A 185 9.39 3.01 3.32
C ALA A 185 10.03 4.24 4.01
N LYS A 186 11.03 4.87 3.40
CA LYS A 186 11.63 6.10 3.94
C LYS A 186 10.74 7.33 3.80
N LEU A 187 9.77 7.30 2.89
CA LEU A 187 8.89 8.43 2.66
C LEU A 187 7.90 8.55 3.80
N GLY A 188 7.36 7.45 4.32
CA GLY A 188 6.53 7.48 5.55
C GLY A 188 7.29 7.73 6.86
N THR A 189 8.56 8.14 6.81
CA THR A 189 9.38 8.51 7.97
C THR A 189 10.23 9.76 7.68
N ASN A 190 9.69 10.69 6.89
CA ASN A 190 10.41 11.83 6.34
C ASN A 190 10.17 13.15 7.10
N GLY A 191 9.31 13.13 8.13
CA GLY A 191 8.91 14.31 8.90
C GLY A 191 7.84 15.16 8.23
N LYS A 192 7.13 14.62 7.24
CA LYS A 192 5.98 15.26 6.56
C LYS A 192 4.72 14.42 6.75
N ASP A 193 3.62 15.11 6.55
CA ASP A 193 2.27 14.58 6.44
C ASP A 193 1.99 14.45 4.93
N ASP A 194 2.30 13.28 4.37
CA ASP A 194 2.22 12.95 2.95
C ASP A 194 0.77 12.66 2.51
N ASP A 195 -0.16 12.34 3.43
CA ASP A 195 -1.58 12.14 3.13
C ASP A 195 -2.54 13.28 3.54
N GLU A 196 -1.99 14.33 4.15
CA GLU A 196 -2.62 15.60 4.53
C GLU A 196 -3.76 15.44 5.56
N ASP A 197 -3.69 14.43 6.43
CA ASP A 197 -4.68 14.20 7.47
C ASP A 197 -4.35 14.87 8.82
N GLY A 198 -3.18 15.51 8.91
CA GLY A 198 -2.68 16.24 10.08
C GLY A 198 -1.64 15.47 10.89
N TYR A 199 -1.26 14.26 10.49
CA TYR A 199 -0.38 13.37 11.23
C TYR A 199 0.91 13.09 10.44
N VAL A 200 2.05 13.09 11.12
CA VAL A 200 3.39 12.94 10.50
C VAL A 200 4.00 11.62 10.92
N ASP A 201 4.59 10.91 9.95
CA ASP A 201 5.36 9.67 10.15
C ASP A 201 4.60 8.51 10.83
N GLU A 202 3.32 8.32 10.52
CA GLU A 202 2.50 7.19 11.01
C GLU A 202 2.44 5.98 10.05
N GLU A 203 1.74 4.90 10.43
CA GLU A 203 1.74 3.65 9.65
C GLU A 203 1.12 3.83 8.25
N ASP A 204 0.18 4.75 8.06
CA ASP A 204 -0.44 5.11 6.78
C ASP A 204 0.42 5.95 5.87
N GLU A 205 1.27 6.79 6.43
CA GLU A 205 2.27 7.55 5.69
C GLU A 205 3.18 6.59 4.89
N ASN A 206 3.53 5.45 5.50
CA ASN A 206 4.31 4.39 4.83
C ASN A 206 3.58 3.75 3.64
N GLU A 207 2.25 3.82 3.62
CA GLU A 207 1.41 3.23 2.58
C GLU A 207 0.83 4.29 1.63
N ALA A 208 0.93 5.58 1.95
CA ALA A 208 0.27 6.69 1.25
C ALA A 208 0.66 6.75 -0.23
N ILE A 209 1.96 6.70 -0.51
CA ILE A 209 2.46 6.72 -1.88
C ILE A 209 1.98 5.49 -2.64
N PHE A 210 2.16 4.30 -2.09
CA PHE A 210 1.70 3.09 -2.76
C PHE A 210 0.18 3.11 -2.99
N ARG A 211 -0.60 3.57 -2.02
CA ARG A 211 -2.05 3.75 -2.11
C ARG A 211 -2.41 4.66 -3.28
N SER A 212 -1.75 5.81 -3.42
CA SER A 212 -1.94 6.74 -4.55
C SER A 212 -1.58 6.13 -5.92
N LEU A 213 -0.57 5.25 -5.96
CA LEU A 213 -0.08 4.62 -7.17
C LEU A 213 -0.86 3.38 -7.58
N SER A 214 -1.48 2.69 -6.64
CA SER A 214 -1.98 1.32 -6.80
C SER A 214 -3.00 1.13 -7.94
N ASN A 215 -3.74 2.18 -8.31
CA ASN A 215 -4.64 2.18 -9.46
C ASN A 215 -4.00 2.62 -10.78
N LEU A 216 -2.85 3.29 -10.72
CA LEU A 216 -2.16 3.85 -11.87
C LEU A 216 -1.15 2.89 -12.47
N ILE A 217 -0.70 1.88 -11.71
CA ILE A 217 0.39 0.98 -12.10
C ILE A 217 -0.09 -0.44 -12.40
N THR A 218 0.72 -1.19 -13.14
CA THR A 218 0.56 -2.62 -13.40
C THR A 218 1.94 -3.25 -13.62
N THR A 219 2.08 -4.55 -13.43
CA THR A 219 3.28 -5.32 -13.83
C THR A 219 3.09 -6.05 -15.16
N ARG A 220 1.86 -6.00 -15.72
CA ARG A 220 1.43 -6.80 -16.87
C ARG A 220 0.89 -5.91 -17.98
N SER A 221 1.11 -6.34 -19.23
CA SER A 221 0.50 -5.73 -20.42
C SER A 221 -0.22 -6.77 -21.27
N ASN A 222 -1.33 -6.35 -21.86
CA ASN A 222 -2.03 -7.04 -22.93
C ASN A 222 -1.81 -6.39 -24.30
N CYS A 223 -1.26 -5.17 -24.33
CA CYS A 223 -1.02 -4.42 -25.56
C CYS A 223 0.48 -4.42 -25.89
N PHE A 224 0.83 -4.78 -27.12
CA PHE A 224 2.22 -4.84 -27.59
C PHE A 224 2.34 -4.14 -28.94
N THR A 225 3.51 -3.57 -29.19
CA THR A 225 3.90 -3.10 -30.51
C THR A 225 4.82 -4.13 -31.14
N ILE A 226 4.46 -4.63 -32.31
CA ILE A 226 5.28 -5.51 -33.14
C ILE A 226 5.79 -4.68 -34.32
N VAL A 227 7.10 -4.70 -34.54
CA VAL A 227 7.71 -4.17 -35.76
C VAL A 227 8.23 -5.35 -36.55
N SER A 228 7.64 -5.58 -37.73
CA SER A 228 8.08 -6.62 -38.67
C SER A 228 8.82 -5.98 -39.84
N GLN A 229 9.84 -6.67 -40.34
CA GLN A 229 10.64 -6.23 -41.48
C GLN A 229 10.72 -7.38 -42.48
N GLY A 230 10.25 -7.14 -43.71
CA GLY A 230 10.42 -8.04 -44.84
C GLY A 230 11.50 -7.51 -45.77
N LYS A 231 12.42 -8.38 -46.21
CA LYS A 231 13.48 -8.07 -47.16
C LYS A 231 13.45 -9.06 -48.31
N VAL A 232 13.58 -8.56 -49.54
CA VAL A 232 13.79 -9.38 -50.74
C VAL A 232 15.27 -9.31 -51.10
N MET A 233 15.92 -10.47 -51.23
CA MET A 233 17.34 -10.58 -51.54
C MET A 233 17.56 -11.06 -52.98
N ARG A 234 18.52 -10.47 -53.71
CA ARG A 234 19.09 -11.02 -54.95
C ARG A 234 20.60 -10.92 -54.90
N SER A 235 21.29 -12.03 -55.14
CA SER A 235 22.77 -12.07 -55.15
C SER A 235 23.38 -11.43 -53.89
N GLU A 236 22.84 -11.74 -52.72
CA GLU A 236 23.24 -11.18 -51.41
C GLU A 236 22.95 -9.68 -51.19
N GLU A 237 22.33 -9.00 -52.17
CA GLU A 237 21.89 -7.61 -52.04
C GLU A 237 20.39 -7.52 -51.69
N VAL A 238 20.03 -6.57 -50.82
CA VAL A 238 18.64 -6.25 -50.50
C VAL A 238 18.07 -5.42 -51.66
N VAL A 239 17.15 -5.99 -52.44
CA VAL A 239 16.53 -5.31 -53.59
C VAL A 239 15.21 -4.61 -53.23
N ALA A 240 14.58 -5.01 -52.12
CA ALA A 240 13.42 -4.34 -51.57
C ALA A 240 13.33 -4.59 -50.08
N GLU A 241 12.92 -3.58 -49.33
CA GLU A 241 12.64 -3.67 -47.90
C GLU A 241 11.26 -3.07 -47.61
N LYS A 242 10.55 -3.67 -46.65
CA LYS A 242 9.33 -3.10 -46.09
C LYS A 242 9.28 -3.32 -44.60
N LYS A 243 8.95 -2.27 -43.84
CA LYS A 243 8.70 -2.35 -42.40
C LYS A 243 7.23 -2.11 -42.11
N LEU A 244 6.68 -2.86 -41.16
CA LEU A 244 5.30 -2.75 -40.68
C LEU A 244 5.30 -2.63 -39.16
N LYS A 245 4.66 -1.59 -38.63
CA LYS A 245 4.39 -1.43 -37.20
C LYS A 245 2.95 -1.80 -36.91
N VAL A 246 2.73 -2.71 -35.97
CA VAL A 246 1.41 -3.22 -35.58
C VAL A 246 1.25 -3.08 -34.08
N VAL A 247 0.10 -2.58 -33.61
CA VAL A 247 -0.30 -2.65 -32.21
C VAL A 247 -1.29 -3.78 -32.06
N VAL A 248 -0.93 -4.76 -31.22
CA VAL A 248 -1.74 -5.95 -30.95
C VAL A 248 -2.24 -5.95 -29.52
N ASP A 249 -3.46 -6.44 -29.32
CA ASP A 249 -4.09 -6.67 -28.02
C ASP A 249 -4.36 -8.17 -27.86
N ARG A 250 -3.59 -8.79 -26.96
CA ARG A 250 -3.70 -10.22 -26.62
C ARG A 250 -4.71 -10.50 -25.49
N GLY A 251 -5.41 -9.47 -25.01
CA GLY A 251 -6.41 -9.60 -23.94
C GLY A 251 -7.72 -10.24 -24.39
N SER A 252 -7.90 -10.48 -25.68
CA SER A 252 -9.03 -11.20 -26.25
C SER A 252 -8.57 -12.38 -27.11
N SER A 253 -9.43 -13.39 -27.23
CA SER A 253 -9.27 -14.46 -28.22
C SER A 253 -10.34 -14.31 -29.31
N PRO A 254 -9.98 -14.24 -30.61
CA PRO A 254 -8.62 -14.18 -31.12
C PRO A 254 -7.91 -12.85 -30.78
N ILE A 255 -6.57 -12.84 -30.90
CA ILE A 255 -5.74 -11.62 -30.74
C ILE A 255 -6.25 -10.56 -31.71
N LYS A 256 -6.39 -9.31 -31.22
CA LYS A 256 -6.90 -8.19 -32.03
C LYS A 256 -5.77 -7.28 -32.47
N ILE A 257 -5.70 -6.98 -33.77
CA ILE A 257 -4.88 -5.88 -34.30
C ILE A 257 -5.67 -4.59 -34.08
N LYS A 258 -5.11 -3.68 -33.26
CA LYS A 258 -5.73 -2.38 -32.95
C LYS A 258 -5.34 -1.31 -33.95
N TYR A 259 -4.13 -1.41 -34.47
CA TYR A 259 -3.53 -0.42 -35.35
C TYR A 259 -2.44 -1.10 -36.18
N TYR A 260 -2.29 -0.69 -37.43
CA TYR A 260 -1.10 -0.99 -38.21
C TYR A 260 -0.73 0.21 -39.07
N ARG A 261 0.57 0.35 -39.34
CA ARG A 261 1.11 1.37 -40.25
C ARG A 261 2.33 0.82 -40.94
N GLU A 262 2.40 0.99 -42.25
CA GLU A 262 3.65 0.81 -42.98
C GLU A 262 4.63 1.90 -42.56
N LEU A 263 5.86 1.49 -42.27
CA LEU A 263 6.95 2.42 -42.01
C LEU A 263 7.71 2.59 -43.32
N TRP A 264 7.81 3.84 -43.77
CA TRP A 264 8.69 4.23 -44.85
C TRP A 264 10.09 4.44 -44.27
N GLU A 265 11.12 4.30 -45.09
CA GLU A 265 12.45 4.75 -44.71
C GLU A 265 12.41 6.28 -44.57
N ASP A 266 12.92 6.79 -43.44
CA ASP A 266 13.17 8.22 -43.24
C ASP A 266 14.40 8.64 -44.04
#